data_AF-A0A6B1IPX6-F1
#
_entry.id   AF-A0A6B1IPX6-F1
#
_cell.length_a   1.000
_cell.length_b   1.000
_cell.length_c   1.000
_cell.angle_alpha   90.00
_cell.angle_beta   90.00
_cell.angle_gamma   90.00
#
_symmetry.space_group_name_H-M   'P 1'
#
loop_
_entity.id
_entity.type
_entity.pdbx_description
1 polymer ?
#
loop_
_entity_poly.entity_id
_entity_poly.type
_entity_poly.pdbx_seq_one_letter_code
_entity_poly.pdbx_strand_id
1 'polypeptide(L)'
;MKRRTMLAGVGTAAAGSVAGCTSRLFGGSPDGVALDPQEDQIADSEDLAYPAYGQSLPSFELPAPLADETFDSDELDRTALVTGVFTFCPAECSILLRQWVTVQRRVADAGLTDDVYFLPITFDPERDDAAALRDNAESIGADLDAGNWLYLRPETPERAKAVVEEELGIGFERTTDSDRLPGYDFTHLVVTLLVNPDGVVERAYRGERLDPERVASDIERVAAAFDDE
;
A
#
# COMPACT_ATOMS: atom_id res chain seq x y z
N MET A 1 -17.92 -83.60 20.27
CA MET A 1 -17.43 -83.92 18.91
C MET A 1 -17.33 -82.62 18.11
N LYS A 2 -16.16 -82.40 17.46
CA LYS A 2 -15.86 -81.48 16.33
C LYS A 2 -16.01 -79.96 16.60
N ARG A 3 -14.96 -79.19 16.92
CA ARG A 3 -13.75 -78.73 16.15
C ARG A 3 -14.04 -77.93 14.86
N ARG A 4 -13.62 -76.65 14.87
CA ARG A 4 -12.98 -75.81 13.81
C ARG A 4 -13.13 -74.34 14.28
N THR A 5 -12.12 -73.61 14.76
CA THR A 5 -10.82 -73.18 14.17
C THR A 5 -10.98 -72.45 12.84
N MET A 6 -10.85 -71.13 12.86
CA MET A 6 -10.20 -70.32 11.82
C MET A 6 -9.56 -69.09 12.48
N LEU A 7 -8.33 -68.83 12.06
CA LEU A 7 -7.39 -67.82 12.54
C LEU A 7 -7.55 -66.49 11.79
N ALA A 8 -7.05 -65.46 12.47
CA ALA A 8 -6.20 -64.36 11.97
C ALA A 8 -6.73 -63.39 10.91
N GLY A 9 -6.83 -62.13 11.35
CA GLY A 9 -6.71 -60.94 10.53
C GLY A 9 -6.38 -59.75 11.44
N VAL A 10 -5.14 -59.64 11.91
CA VAL A 10 -4.66 -58.39 12.53
C VAL A 10 -4.35 -57.45 11.38
N GLY A 11 -5.31 -56.59 11.05
CA GLY A 11 -5.06 -55.42 10.22
C GLY A 11 -4.48 -54.32 11.11
N THR A 12 -3.18 -54.06 10.97
CA THR A 12 -2.54 -52.89 11.58
C THR A 12 -3.15 -51.64 10.94
N ALA A 13 -4.07 -50.99 11.63
CA ALA A 13 -4.48 -49.63 11.28
C ALA A 13 -3.30 -48.72 11.57
N ALA A 14 -2.52 -48.39 10.54
CA ALA A 14 -1.61 -47.27 10.61
C ALA A 14 -2.46 -46.02 10.76
N ALA A 15 -2.57 -45.51 11.98
CA ALA A 15 -3.01 -44.14 12.24
C ALA A 15 -1.91 -43.23 11.68
N GLY A 16 -1.96 -42.98 10.37
CA GLY A 16 -1.26 -41.87 9.75
C GLY A 16 -1.88 -40.60 10.31
N SER A 17 -1.15 -39.91 11.18
CA SER A 17 -1.43 -38.54 11.54
C SER A 17 -1.36 -37.69 10.26
N VAL A 18 -2.51 -37.44 9.65
CA VAL A 18 -2.65 -36.43 8.60
C VAL A 18 -2.60 -35.07 9.29
N ALA A 19 -1.39 -34.66 9.69
CA ALA A 19 -1.11 -33.27 9.98
C ALA A 19 -0.98 -32.57 8.63
N GLY A 20 -1.82 -31.57 8.40
CA GLY A 20 -1.77 -30.74 7.20
C GLY A 20 -2.87 -31.09 6.21
N CYS A 21 -3.95 -30.32 6.26
CA CYS A 21 -4.75 -29.82 5.13
C CYS A 21 -6.16 -29.43 5.62
N THR A 22 -6.27 -28.60 6.67
CA THR A 22 -7.52 -27.88 6.96
C THR A 22 -7.60 -26.51 6.27
N SER A 23 -6.51 -26.04 5.65
CA SER A 23 -6.43 -24.73 4.98
C SER A 23 -7.22 -24.63 3.67
N ARG A 24 -7.87 -25.71 3.21
CA ARG A 24 -8.65 -25.70 1.96
C ARG A 24 -10.17 -25.64 2.15
N LEU A 25 -10.65 -25.53 3.38
CA LEU A 25 -12.09 -25.46 3.68
C LEU A 25 -12.60 -24.05 4.02
N PHE A 26 -11.68 -23.12 4.24
CA PHE A 26 -11.91 -21.68 4.27
C PHE A 26 -10.93 -21.10 3.25
N GLY A 27 -11.37 -20.23 2.33
CA GLY A 27 -10.45 -19.59 1.39
C GLY A 27 -9.29 -18.99 2.19
N GLY A 28 -8.09 -19.59 2.06
CA GLY A 28 -6.96 -19.21 2.89
C GLY A 28 -6.57 -17.77 2.58
N SER A 29 -6.36 -16.95 3.61
CA SER A 29 -5.71 -15.67 3.43
C SER A 29 -4.39 -15.87 2.68
N PRO A 30 -4.02 -14.95 1.77
CA PRO A 30 -2.69 -14.92 1.17
C PRO A 30 -1.60 -15.04 2.25
N ASP A 31 -0.49 -15.69 1.93
CA ASP A 31 0.66 -15.75 2.85
C ASP A 31 1.26 -14.33 2.99
N GLY A 32 1.78 -13.99 4.18
CA GLY A 32 2.50 -12.72 4.40
C GLY A 32 1.63 -11.47 4.56
N VAL A 33 0.37 -11.62 4.98
CA VAL A 33 -0.53 -10.49 5.34
C VAL A 33 -0.86 -10.51 6.83
N ALA A 34 -0.88 -9.33 7.45
CA ALA A 34 -1.23 -9.12 8.85
C ALA A 34 -2.73 -8.86 9.06
N LEU A 35 -3.42 -8.34 8.04
CA LEU A 35 -4.83 -8.02 8.13
C LEU A 35 -5.69 -9.07 7.41
N ASP A 36 -6.93 -9.24 7.85
CA ASP A 36 -7.93 -10.02 7.11
C ASP A 36 -8.34 -9.31 5.79
N PRO A 37 -8.92 -10.01 4.80
CA PRO A 37 -9.38 -9.37 3.56
C PRO A 37 -10.32 -8.19 3.84
N GLN A 38 -10.16 -7.10 3.08
CA GLN A 38 -11.01 -5.92 3.27
C GLN A 38 -12.44 -6.16 2.78
N GLU A 39 -13.44 -5.91 3.63
CA GLU A 39 -14.85 -6.20 3.34
C GLU A 39 -15.45 -5.28 2.27
N ASP A 40 -14.90 -4.07 2.11
CA ASP A 40 -15.36 -3.05 1.17
C ASP A 40 -14.57 -3.01 -0.15
N GLN A 41 -13.79 -4.05 -0.45
CA GLN A 41 -13.17 -4.20 -1.78
C GLN A 41 -14.25 -4.33 -2.84
N ILE A 42 -14.11 -3.61 -3.95
CA ILE A 42 -15.14 -3.55 -5.00
C ILE A 42 -15.11 -4.74 -5.98
N ALA A 43 -14.01 -5.50 -6.00
CA ALA A 43 -13.73 -6.64 -6.88
C ALA A 43 -12.63 -7.51 -6.25
N ASP A 44 -12.37 -8.68 -6.80
CA ASP A 44 -11.21 -9.49 -6.40
C ASP A 44 -9.90 -8.76 -6.77
N SER A 45 -8.82 -9.02 -6.03
CA SER A 45 -7.55 -8.28 -6.20
C SER A 45 -6.98 -8.40 -7.62
N GLU A 46 -7.18 -9.55 -8.29
CA GLU A 46 -6.73 -9.79 -9.67
C GLU A 46 -7.52 -9.04 -10.74
N ASP A 47 -8.72 -8.56 -10.41
CA ASP A 47 -9.61 -7.83 -11.33
C ASP A 47 -9.47 -6.30 -11.19
N LEU A 48 -8.65 -5.83 -10.25
CA LEU A 48 -8.36 -4.42 -10.05
C LEU A 48 -7.18 -3.98 -10.94
N ALA A 49 -7.21 -2.73 -11.37
CA ALA A 49 -6.14 -2.16 -12.18
C ALA A 49 -4.85 -1.93 -11.37
N TYR A 50 -4.96 -1.86 -10.05
CA TYR A 50 -3.89 -1.56 -9.09
C TYR A 50 -3.72 -2.72 -8.10
N PRO A 51 -2.52 -2.89 -7.51
CA PRO A 51 -2.28 -3.87 -6.47
C PRO A 51 -3.26 -3.72 -5.29
N ALA A 52 -3.82 -4.83 -4.84
CA ALA A 52 -4.74 -4.88 -3.71
C ALA A 52 -4.38 -6.03 -2.76
N TYR A 53 -5.30 -6.38 -1.86
CA TYR A 53 -5.05 -7.30 -0.76
C TYR A 53 -4.30 -8.58 -1.19
N GLY A 54 -3.12 -8.81 -0.57
CA GLY A 54 -2.26 -9.98 -0.76
C GLY A 54 -1.38 -9.96 -2.01
N GLN A 55 -1.39 -8.88 -2.80
CA GLN A 55 -0.48 -8.71 -3.94
C GLN A 55 0.76 -7.94 -3.53
N SER A 56 1.88 -8.16 -4.22
CA SER A 56 3.11 -7.41 -3.98
C SER A 56 3.02 -5.98 -4.50
N LEU A 57 3.64 -5.05 -3.78
CA LEU A 57 4.00 -3.74 -4.31
C LEU A 57 4.96 -3.94 -5.50
N PRO A 58 4.71 -3.31 -6.65
CA PRO A 58 5.62 -3.35 -7.80
C PRO A 58 6.99 -2.76 -7.45
N SER A 59 8.03 -3.31 -8.10
CA SER A 59 9.41 -2.82 -7.97
C SER A 59 9.60 -1.48 -8.69
N PHE A 60 10.06 -0.45 -7.98
CA PHE A 60 10.48 0.83 -8.51
C PHE A 60 11.55 1.48 -7.64
N GLU A 61 12.47 2.19 -8.30
CA GLU A 61 13.39 3.12 -7.67
C GLU A 61 13.05 4.56 -8.09
N LEU A 62 12.93 5.47 -7.12
CA LEU A 62 12.60 6.88 -7.35
C LEU A 62 13.38 7.83 -6.43
N PRO A 63 13.88 8.97 -6.96
CA PRO A 63 14.46 10.02 -6.13
C PRO A 63 13.46 10.61 -5.12
N ALA A 64 13.92 10.87 -3.91
CA ALA A 64 13.23 11.61 -2.86
C ALA A 64 13.91 12.99 -2.66
N PRO A 65 13.61 14.01 -3.49
CA PRO A 65 14.41 15.23 -3.57
C PRO A 65 14.39 16.12 -2.32
N LEU A 66 13.48 15.86 -1.36
CA LEU A 66 13.44 16.59 -0.09
C LEU A 66 14.30 15.93 1.01
N ALA A 67 14.56 14.63 0.87
CA ALA A 67 15.40 13.84 1.78
C ALA A 67 16.84 13.61 1.24
N ASP A 68 17.09 14.00 -0.02
CA ASP A 68 18.39 13.82 -0.71
C ASP A 68 18.83 12.35 -0.79
N GLU A 69 17.86 11.47 -1.05
CA GLU A 69 18.05 10.02 -1.18
C GLU A 69 17.27 9.44 -2.37
N THR A 70 17.48 8.16 -2.63
CA THR A 70 16.68 7.35 -3.57
C THR A 70 15.93 6.31 -2.74
N PHE A 71 14.62 6.20 -2.97
CA PHE A 71 13.79 5.16 -2.40
C PHE A 71 13.72 3.98 -3.37
N ASP A 72 13.98 2.77 -2.88
CA ASP A 72 13.82 1.49 -3.58
C ASP A 72 12.72 0.68 -2.89
N SER A 73 11.65 0.36 -3.62
CA SER A 73 10.54 -0.44 -3.07
C SER A 73 10.93 -1.88 -2.74
N ASP A 74 11.97 -2.43 -3.38
CA ASP A 74 12.44 -3.80 -3.12
C ASP A 74 13.26 -3.89 -1.82
N GLU A 75 13.71 -2.75 -1.28
CA GLU A 75 14.40 -2.62 0.00
C GLU A 75 13.48 -2.12 1.12
N LEU A 76 12.16 -2.16 0.93
CA LEU A 76 11.17 -1.74 1.93
C LEU A 76 11.37 -2.52 3.24
N ASP A 77 11.41 -1.80 4.36
CA ASP A 77 11.62 -2.34 5.70
C ASP A 77 10.60 -1.81 6.73
N ARG A 78 9.63 -1.02 6.26
CA ARG A 78 8.62 -0.34 7.06
C ARG A 78 7.25 -0.51 6.45
N THR A 79 6.21 -0.31 7.27
CA THR A 79 4.86 -0.16 6.74
C THR A 79 4.82 1.10 5.87
N ALA A 80 4.15 1.09 4.71
CA ALA A 80 4.11 2.25 3.83
C ALA A 80 2.69 2.59 3.37
N LEU A 81 2.37 3.89 3.37
CA LEU A 81 1.26 4.43 2.58
C LEU A 81 1.80 4.95 1.24
N VAL A 82 1.26 4.42 0.14
CA VAL A 82 1.70 4.76 -1.22
C VAL A 82 0.54 5.33 -2.03
N THR A 83 0.76 6.43 -2.76
CA THR A 83 -0.26 6.99 -3.67
C THR A 83 0.37 7.84 -4.77
N GLY A 84 -0.35 8.03 -5.86
CA GLY A 84 0.01 8.96 -6.93
C GLY A 84 -0.61 10.35 -6.71
N VAL A 85 0.20 11.42 -6.85
CA VAL A 85 -0.22 12.81 -6.67
C VAL A 85 0.31 13.72 -7.78
N PHE A 86 -0.21 14.95 -7.84
CA PHE A 86 0.48 16.08 -8.44
C PHE A 86 0.18 17.34 -7.62
N THR A 87 1.18 18.15 -7.32
CA THR A 87 1.02 19.21 -6.31
C THR A 87 0.15 20.38 -6.75
N PHE A 88 -0.04 20.52 -8.06
CA PHE A 88 -0.92 21.53 -8.67
C PHE A 88 -2.41 21.14 -8.61
N CYS A 89 -2.75 19.94 -8.15
CA CYS A 89 -4.13 19.49 -8.00
C CYS A 89 -4.92 20.45 -7.10
N PRO A 90 -6.01 21.06 -7.59
CA PRO A 90 -6.63 22.16 -6.86
C PRO A 90 -7.56 21.72 -5.72
N ALA A 91 -7.83 20.41 -5.56
CA ALA A 91 -8.71 19.92 -4.49
C ALA A 91 -8.34 18.54 -3.93
N GLU A 92 -8.44 17.49 -4.73
CA GLU A 92 -8.48 16.08 -4.28
C GLU A 92 -7.19 15.68 -3.56
N CYS A 93 -6.01 15.99 -4.12
CA CYS A 93 -4.73 15.72 -3.45
C CYS A 93 -4.62 16.47 -2.11
N SER A 94 -5.10 17.71 -2.04
CA SER A 94 -5.11 18.47 -0.79
C SER A 94 -6.05 17.87 0.27
N ILE A 95 -7.18 17.29 -0.15
CA ILE A 95 -8.10 16.59 0.76
C ILE A 95 -7.43 15.32 1.28
N LEU A 96 -6.89 14.50 0.38
CA LEU A 96 -6.25 13.23 0.69
C LEU A 96 -5.03 13.41 1.62
N LEU A 97 -4.08 14.26 1.23
CA LEU A 97 -2.85 14.41 1.98
C LEU A 97 -3.07 15.06 3.36
N ARG A 98 -4.14 15.85 3.54
CA ARG A 98 -4.54 16.33 4.89
C ARG A 98 -5.10 15.20 5.76
N GLN A 99 -5.75 14.19 5.18
CA GLN A 99 -6.08 12.96 5.91
C GLN A 99 -4.79 12.24 6.32
N TRP A 100 -3.82 12.11 5.41
CA TRP A 100 -2.53 11.50 5.71
C TRP A 100 -1.77 12.25 6.81
N VAL A 101 -1.80 13.59 6.86
CA VAL A 101 -1.23 14.37 7.97
C VAL A 101 -1.90 14.00 9.31
N THR A 102 -3.21 13.73 9.30
CA THR A 102 -3.90 13.26 10.50
C THR A 102 -3.46 11.85 10.89
N VAL A 103 -3.23 10.97 9.91
CA VAL A 103 -2.62 9.65 10.13
C VAL A 103 -1.18 9.78 10.68
N GLN A 104 -0.34 10.64 10.10
CA GLN A 104 1.04 10.88 10.51
C GLN A 104 1.12 11.29 11.99
N ARG A 105 0.21 12.16 12.44
CA ARG A 105 0.13 12.54 13.86
C ARG A 105 -0.23 11.38 14.76
N ARG A 106 -1.14 10.49 14.34
CA ARG A 106 -1.52 9.30 15.12
C ARG A 106 -0.40 8.27 15.20
N VAL A 107 0.26 8.04 14.08
CA VAL A 107 1.48 7.22 14.02
C VAL A 107 2.52 7.76 15.00
N ALA A 108 2.75 9.08 15.01
CA ALA A 108 3.66 9.70 15.96
C ALA A 108 3.19 9.57 17.43
N ASP A 109 1.91 9.79 17.72
CA ASP A 109 1.32 9.63 19.05
C ASP A 109 1.41 8.17 19.56
N ALA A 110 1.38 7.19 18.65
CA ALA A 110 1.57 5.77 18.93
C ALA A 110 3.04 5.36 19.06
N GLY A 111 3.99 6.26 18.75
CA GLY A 111 5.42 5.97 18.78
C GLY A 111 5.94 5.17 17.58
N LEU A 112 5.18 5.15 16.47
CA LEU A 112 5.46 4.37 15.26
C LEU A 112 6.09 5.22 14.13
N THR A 113 6.64 6.39 14.45
CA THR A 113 7.20 7.31 13.43
C THR A 113 8.28 6.65 12.58
N ASP A 114 9.15 5.85 13.22
CA ASP A 114 10.27 5.19 12.56
C ASP A 114 9.86 3.90 11.82
N ASP A 115 8.61 3.45 11.96
CA ASP A 115 8.11 2.17 11.42
C ASP A 115 7.19 2.35 10.20
N VAL A 116 6.93 3.61 9.82
CA VAL A 116 5.92 3.95 8.80
C VAL A 116 6.44 4.98 7.81
N TYR A 117 6.44 4.66 6.51
CA TYR A 117 6.64 5.62 5.43
C TYR A 117 5.32 6.19 4.89
N PHE A 118 5.33 7.48 4.55
CA PHE A 118 4.33 8.15 3.71
C PHE A 118 4.98 8.50 2.38
N LEU A 119 4.53 7.87 1.29
CA LEU A 119 5.16 7.91 -0.03
C LEU A 119 4.21 8.49 -1.09
N PRO A 120 3.96 9.81 -1.11
CA PRO A 120 3.31 10.46 -2.23
C PRO A 120 4.25 10.54 -3.44
N ILE A 121 3.86 9.89 -4.54
CA ILE A 121 4.63 9.83 -5.79
C ILE A 121 4.06 10.84 -6.78
N THR A 122 4.85 11.84 -7.20
CA THR A 122 4.37 12.76 -8.24
C THR A 122 4.31 12.10 -9.61
N PHE A 123 3.21 12.27 -10.34
CA PHE A 123 3.10 11.92 -11.75
C PHE A 123 3.27 13.13 -12.70
N ASP A 124 3.62 14.31 -12.17
CA ASP A 124 3.82 15.54 -12.94
C ASP A 124 5.18 16.21 -12.66
N PRO A 125 6.29 15.51 -12.95
CA PRO A 125 7.63 16.01 -12.62
C PRO A 125 8.00 17.28 -13.39
N GLU A 126 7.28 17.67 -14.45
CA GLU A 126 7.51 18.93 -15.17
C GLU A 126 7.20 20.17 -14.29
N ARG A 127 6.21 20.06 -13.40
CA ARG A 127 5.79 21.15 -12.49
C ARG A 127 6.16 20.89 -11.03
N ASP A 128 6.20 19.63 -10.62
CA ASP A 128 6.50 19.23 -9.25
C ASP A 128 8.02 19.10 -9.05
N ASP A 129 8.72 20.22 -8.98
CA ASP A 129 10.11 20.27 -8.55
C ASP A 129 10.24 20.24 -7.00
N ALA A 130 11.48 20.20 -6.50
CA ALA A 130 11.74 20.16 -5.06
C ALA A 130 11.19 21.38 -4.29
N ALA A 131 11.00 22.53 -4.94
CA ALA A 131 10.39 23.70 -4.30
C ALA A 131 8.88 23.51 -4.20
N ALA A 132 8.22 23.11 -5.28
CA ALA A 132 6.78 22.84 -5.31
C ALA A 132 6.37 21.73 -4.32
N LEU A 133 7.16 20.67 -4.21
CA LEU A 133 6.93 19.58 -3.25
C LEU A 133 7.03 20.07 -1.78
N ARG A 134 8.00 20.94 -1.49
CA ARG A 134 8.15 21.55 -0.16
C ARG A 134 6.98 22.49 0.16
N ASP A 135 6.60 23.36 -0.78
CA ASP A 135 5.46 24.25 -0.63
C ASP A 135 4.15 23.46 -0.41
N ASN A 136 4.00 22.32 -1.09
CA ASN A 136 2.87 21.42 -0.87
C ASN A 136 2.85 20.88 0.56
N ALA A 137 3.97 20.34 1.04
CA ALA A 137 4.13 19.81 2.39
C ALA A 137 3.77 20.85 3.46
N GLU A 138 4.30 22.07 3.32
CA GLU A 138 4.01 23.20 4.21
C GLU A 138 2.53 23.57 4.22
N SER A 139 1.90 23.63 3.04
CA SER A 139 0.48 23.98 2.88
C SER A 139 -0.46 22.96 3.52
N ILE A 140 -0.16 21.66 3.41
CA ILE A 140 -0.96 20.60 4.03
C ILE A 140 -0.63 20.40 5.52
N GLY A 141 0.56 20.81 5.95
CA GLY A 141 1.06 20.66 7.31
C GLY A 141 1.68 19.28 7.57
N ALA A 142 2.31 18.68 6.56
CA ALA A 142 3.09 17.45 6.71
C ALA A 142 4.38 17.74 7.48
N ASP A 143 4.70 16.87 8.43
CA ASP A 143 5.94 16.97 9.20
C ASP A 143 7.06 16.25 8.45
N LEU A 144 7.88 17.02 7.74
CA LEU A 144 9.05 16.49 7.04
C LEU A 144 10.23 16.23 7.99
N ASP A 145 10.27 16.90 9.15
CA ASP A 145 11.35 16.75 10.13
C ASP A 145 11.27 15.39 10.85
N ALA A 146 10.09 14.75 10.84
CA ALA A 146 9.88 13.38 11.31
C ALA A 146 10.61 12.32 10.46
N GLY A 147 11.11 12.66 9.27
CA GLY A 147 11.92 11.78 8.43
C GLY A 147 11.15 10.60 7.81
N ASN A 148 9.84 10.55 7.97
CA ASN A 148 9.00 9.43 7.56
C ASN A 148 8.04 9.77 6.41
N TRP A 149 8.10 11.00 5.89
CA TRP A 149 7.34 11.46 4.74
C TRP A 149 8.27 11.78 3.57
N LEU A 150 8.24 10.94 2.53
CA LEU A 150 9.12 11.03 1.37
C LEU A 150 8.30 11.31 0.12
N TYR A 151 8.38 12.54 -0.39
CA TYR A 151 7.88 12.82 -1.74
C TYR A 151 8.79 12.15 -2.75
N LEU A 152 8.25 11.23 -3.56
CA LEU A 152 9.00 10.55 -4.60
C LEU A 152 8.75 11.21 -5.95
N ARG A 153 9.83 11.49 -6.68
CA ARG A 153 9.79 12.25 -7.94
C ARG A 153 10.49 11.50 -9.06
N PRO A 154 9.73 10.91 -10.01
CA PRO A 154 10.26 10.43 -11.28
C PRO A 154 11.03 11.51 -12.03
N GLU A 155 12.10 11.13 -12.74
CA GLU A 155 12.94 12.09 -13.47
C GLU A 155 12.23 12.70 -14.68
N THR A 156 11.33 11.95 -15.33
CA THR A 156 10.62 12.36 -16.55
C THR A 156 9.15 11.95 -16.53
N PRO A 157 8.28 12.59 -17.34
CA PRO A 157 6.88 12.19 -17.50
C PRO A 157 6.72 10.72 -17.96
N GLU A 158 7.63 10.21 -18.77
CA GLU A 158 7.62 8.81 -19.21
C GLU A 158 7.90 7.87 -18.04
N ARG A 159 8.86 8.21 -17.17
CA ARG A 159 9.10 7.41 -15.95
C ARG A 159 7.93 7.51 -14.98
N ALA A 160 7.31 8.68 -14.85
CA ALA A 160 6.09 8.85 -14.06
C ALA A 160 4.95 7.95 -14.56
N LYS A 161 4.74 7.88 -15.88
CA LYS A 161 3.76 6.97 -16.48
C LYS A 161 4.11 5.50 -16.21
N ALA A 162 5.35 5.10 -16.42
CA ALA A 162 5.78 3.72 -16.17
C ALA A 162 5.52 3.29 -14.71
N VAL A 163 5.88 4.12 -13.73
CA VAL A 163 5.69 3.76 -12.32
C VAL A 163 4.23 3.90 -11.87
N VAL A 164 3.62 5.07 -12.07
CA VAL A 164 2.34 5.37 -11.45
C VAL A 164 1.18 4.70 -12.19
N GLU A 165 1.19 4.70 -13.52
CA GLU A 165 0.13 4.10 -14.32
C GLU A 165 0.39 2.62 -14.64
N GLU A 166 1.57 2.27 -15.14
CA GLU A 166 1.81 0.91 -15.67
C GLU A 166 2.17 -0.11 -14.58
N GLU A 167 3.01 0.27 -13.61
CA GLU A 167 3.41 -0.60 -12.50
C GLU A 167 2.35 -0.57 -11.38
N LEU A 168 2.03 0.61 -10.83
CA LEU A 168 1.10 0.77 -9.71
C LEU A 168 -0.38 0.73 -10.12
N GLY A 169 -0.71 0.82 -11.41
CA GLY A 169 -2.09 0.75 -11.87
C GLY A 169 -2.94 1.99 -11.57
N ILE A 170 -2.31 3.08 -11.11
CA ILE A 170 -2.96 4.34 -10.80
C ILE A 170 -3.04 5.16 -12.10
N GLY A 171 -4.06 4.86 -12.90
CA GLY A 171 -4.25 5.53 -14.18
C GLY A 171 -4.41 7.05 -14.05
N PHE A 172 -3.71 7.79 -14.90
CA PHE A 172 -3.81 9.25 -15.01
C PHE A 172 -3.74 9.70 -16.47
N GLU A 173 -4.48 10.75 -16.81
CA GLU A 173 -4.52 11.32 -18.16
C GLU A 173 -4.43 12.84 -18.10
N ARG A 174 -3.45 13.39 -18.83
CA ARG A 174 -3.29 14.84 -18.99
C ARG A 174 -4.41 15.40 -19.87
N THR A 175 -5.07 16.45 -19.39
CA THR A 175 -6.11 17.15 -20.15
C THR A 175 -5.86 18.65 -20.20
N THR A 176 -6.19 19.28 -21.32
CA THR A 176 -6.17 20.74 -21.52
C THR A 176 -7.57 21.34 -21.54
N ASP A 177 -8.61 20.52 -21.36
CA ASP A 177 -10.01 20.94 -21.43
C ASP A 177 -10.57 21.36 -20.06
N SER A 178 -9.77 21.24 -19.00
CA SER A 178 -10.15 21.63 -17.64
C SER A 178 -9.93 23.13 -17.42
N ASP A 179 -10.97 23.82 -16.95
CA ASP A 179 -10.88 25.21 -16.49
C ASP A 179 -10.34 25.33 -15.04
N ARG A 180 -10.01 24.21 -14.38
CA ARG A 180 -9.56 24.19 -12.98
C ARG A 180 -8.16 24.79 -12.82
N LEU A 181 -7.31 24.66 -13.84
CA LEU A 181 -5.91 25.11 -13.83
C LEU A 181 -5.54 25.76 -15.17
N PRO A 182 -4.66 26.78 -15.17
CA PRO A 182 -4.07 27.26 -16.40
C PRO A 182 -3.14 26.20 -17.01
N GLY A 183 -3.21 26.03 -18.34
CA GLY A 183 -2.36 25.11 -19.08
C GLY A 183 -2.95 23.71 -19.17
N TYR A 184 -2.67 22.86 -18.18
CA TYR A 184 -3.17 21.48 -18.15
C TYR A 184 -3.49 21.01 -16.73
N ASP A 185 -4.36 20.02 -16.68
CA ASP A 185 -4.82 19.31 -15.50
C ASP A 185 -4.68 17.80 -15.73
N PHE A 186 -5.03 17.00 -14.73
CA PHE A 186 -5.08 15.54 -14.85
C PHE A 186 -6.40 14.98 -14.35
N THR A 187 -6.94 14.04 -15.11
CA THR A 187 -7.91 13.08 -14.57
C THR A 187 -7.10 11.90 -14.06
N HIS A 188 -7.21 11.56 -12.78
CA HIS A 188 -6.45 10.44 -12.22
C HIS A 188 -7.28 9.63 -11.23
N LEU A 189 -6.98 8.34 -11.15
CA LEU A 189 -7.51 7.45 -10.14
C LEU A 189 -6.90 7.83 -8.77
N VAL A 190 -7.76 7.98 -7.75
CA VAL A 190 -7.32 8.26 -6.39
C VAL A 190 -7.37 6.97 -5.58
N VAL A 191 -6.20 6.38 -5.33
CA VAL A 191 -6.03 5.16 -4.52
C VAL A 191 -4.85 5.34 -3.59
N THR A 192 -5.01 4.95 -2.33
CA THR A 192 -3.93 4.81 -1.35
C THR A 192 -3.73 3.34 -1.04
N LEU A 193 -2.50 2.85 -1.20
CA LEU A 193 -2.11 1.50 -0.83
C LEU A 193 -1.52 1.52 0.58
N LEU A 194 -1.88 0.55 1.41
CA LEU A 194 -1.16 0.21 2.63
C LEU A 194 -0.34 -1.05 2.36
N VAL A 195 0.97 -0.94 2.53
CA VAL A 195 1.94 -2.00 2.25
C VAL A 195 2.65 -2.34 3.55
N ASN A 196 2.84 -3.62 3.84
CA ASN A 196 3.61 -4.07 5.00
C ASN A 196 5.13 -4.09 4.70
N PRO A 197 6.00 -4.29 5.72
CA PRO A 197 7.45 -4.31 5.53
C PRO A 197 7.95 -5.33 4.49
N ASP A 198 7.24 -6.44 4.28
CA ASP A 198 7.58 -7.44 3.26
C ASP A 198 7.19 -7.04 1.82
N GLY A 199 6.68 -5.82 1.62
CA GLY A 199 6.23 -5.35 0.31
C GLY A 199 4.90 -5.95 -0.13
N VAL A 200 4.08 -6.49 0.78
CA VAL A 200 2.74 -7.02 0.47
C VAL A 200 1.67 -5.98 0.78
N VAL A 201 0.73 -5.80 -0.15
CA VAL A 201 -0.38 -4.87 -0.01
C VAL A 201 -1.44 -5.44 0.92
N GLU A 202 -1.64 -4.75 2.04
CA GLU A 202 -2.62 -5.07 3.08
C GLU A 202 -3.98 -4.44 2.79
N ARG A 203 -4.01 -3.24 2.21
CA ARG A 203 -5.23 -2.49 1.88
C ARG A 203 -5.06 -1.66 0.62
N ALA A 204 -6.16 -1.43 -0.08
CA ALA A 204 -6.24 -0.43 -1.14
C ALA A 204 -7.49 0.43 -0.92
N TYR A 205 -7.29 1.64 -0.39
CA TYR A 205 -8.36 2.60 -0.11
C TYR A 205 -8.62 3.48 -1.32
N ARG A 206 -9.90 3.61 -1.72
CA ARG A 206 -10.29 4.40 -2.89
C ARG A 206 -10.86 5.76 -2.48
N GLY A 207 -10.51 6.78 -3.24
CA GLY A 207 -11.03 8.15 -3.09
C GLY A 207 -10.17 9.01 -2.16
N GLU A 208 -10.41 10.32 -2.24
CA GLU A 208 -9.64 11.34 -1.52
C GLU A 208 -10.07 11.50 -0.06
N ARG A 209 -11.27 11.03 0.29
CA ARG A 209 -11.83 11.13 1.65
C ARG A 209 -11.64 9.82 2.41
N LEU A 210 -10.40 9.58 2.81
CA LEU A 210 -10.06 8.49 3.71
C LEU A 210 -10.61 8.76 5.12
N ASP A 211 -10.95 7.68 5.83
CA ASP A 211 -11.18 7.68 7.27
C ASP A 211 -9.79 7.54 7.96
N PRO A 212 -9.23 8.61 8.55
CA PRO A 212 -7.87 8.56 9.08
C PRO A 212 -7.79 7.77 10.38
N GLU A 213 -8.91 7.50 11.06
CA GLU A 213 -8.95 6.60 12.22
C GLU A 213 -8.81 5.14 11.76
N ARG A 214 -9.52 4.76 10.70
CA ARG A 214 -9.39 3.43 10.09
C ARG A 214 -7.97 3.19 9.59
N VAL A 215 -7.42 4.12 8.82
CA VAL A 215 -6.07 3.97 8.23
C VAL A 215 -5.00 3.86 9.33
N ALA A 216 -5.06 4.71 10.36
CA ALA A 216 -4.12 4.63 11.48
C ALA A 216 -4.24 3.30 12.24
N SER A 217 -5.47 2.82 12.48
CA SER A 217 -5.69 1.52 13.14
C SER A 217 -5.19 0.34 12.30
N ASP A 218 -5.31 0.40 10.97
CA ASP A 218 -4.77 -0.63 10.08
C ASP A 218 -3.23 -0.61 10.12
N ILE A 219 -2.59 0.57 10.08
CA ILE A 219 -1.14 0.73 10.22
C ILE A 219 -0.63 0.16 11.56
N GLU A 220 -1.26 0.52 12.68
CA GLU A 220 -0.87 0.02 14.01
C GLU A 220 -0.93 -1.51 14.08
N ARG A 221 -1.95 -2.12 13.46
CA ARG A 221 -2.08 -3.59 13.40
C ARG A 221 -1.03 -4.25 12.52
N VAL A 222 -0.66 -3.62 11.41
CA VAL A 222 0.42 -4.12 10.55
C VAL A 222 1.75 -3.98 11.28
N ALA A 223 2.12 -2.79 11.75
CA ALA A 223 3.37 -2.57 12.47
C ALA A 223 3.55 -3.56 13.65
N ALA A 224 2.52 -3.72 14.49
CA ALA A 224 2.56 -4.66 15.60
C ALA A 224 2.73 -6.14 15.19
N ALA A 225 2.34 -6.53 13.98
CA ALA A 225 2.52 -7.89 13.50
C ALA A 225 3.97 -8.16 13.05
N PHE A 226 4.70 -7.12 12.63
CA PHE A 226 6.07 -7.21 12.13
C PHE A 226 7.13 -6.81 13.17
N ASP A 227 6.74 -6.17 14.28
CA ASP A 227 7.62 -5.89 15.43
C ASP A 227 8.10 -7.15 16.16
N ASP A 228 7.39 -8.28 16.01
CA ASP A 228 7.63 -9.54 16.72
C ASP A 228 8.55 -10.53 15.94
N GLU A 229 9.08 -10.16 14.78
CA GLU A 229 9.90 -11.02 13.88
C GLU A 229 11.43 -10.87 14.01
#